data_AF-A0A7X5ZZR4-F1
#
_entry.id   AF-A0A7X5ZZR4-F1
#
_cell.length_a   1.000
_cell.length_b   1.000
_cell.length_c   1.000
_cell.angle_alpha   90.00
_cell.angle_beta   90.00
_cell.angle_gamma   90.00
#
_symmetry.space_group_name_H-M   'P 1'
#
loop_
_entity.id
_entity.type
_entity.pdbx_description
1 polymer ?
#
loop_
_entity_poly.entity_id
_entity_poly.type
_entity_poly.pdbx_seq_one_letter_code
_entity_poly.pdbx_strand_id
1 'polypeptide(L)'
;MESLLPSLVMAAVVFALSAFILHKALPKSFVRLADRLPSGPPTVFSVDEVRRRATGLLNQLATELSAADPGAVDRDLYERAGLARSAAERVLDSDRLTDVVGALALSRCGLDDLRIATRQSQTRYRLCFFNPLHDEAGKDVDFRLDAGTVSVPACRRCAADVRKGAKKLDAVPGDKGKPYFLGDDEWAVTGYGALVEDLPTALFRYEQTKQETAS
;
A
#
# COMPACT_ATOMS: atom_id res chain seq x y z
N MET A 1 -24.95 35.64 -18.04
CA MET A 1 -23.59 36.17 -18.25
C MET A 1 -23.02 36.30 -16.85
N GLU A 2 -22.13 35.45 -16.36
CA GLU A 2 -20.79 35.16 -16.85
C GLU A 2 -20.41 33.67 -16.65
N SER A 3 -19.25 33.32 -17.19
CA SER A 3 -18.88 32.04 -17.84
C SER A 3 -18.20 30.99 -16.95
N LEU A 4 -18.65 29.73 -17.02
CA LEU A 4 -18.05 28.50 -16.48
C LEU A 4 -17.26 27.70 -17.55
N LEU A 5 -16.33 28.33 -18.27
CA LEU A 5 -15.63 27.70 -19.41
C LEU A 5 -14.08 27.61 -19.40
N PRO A 6 -13.29 28.00 -18.39
CA PRO A 6 -11.83 27.87 -18.49
C PRO A 6 -11.28 26.47 -18.16
N SER A 7 -12.00 25.63 -17.39
CA SER A 7 -11.41 24.38 -16.86
C SER A 7 -11.34 23.22 -17.86
N LEU A 8 -12.23 23.19 -18.86
CA LEU A 8 -12.23 22.12 -19.88
C LEU A 8 -11.15 22.31 -20.95
N VAL A 9 -10.72 23.54 -21.21
CA VAL A 9 -9.67 23.83 -22.21
C VAL A 9 -8.28 23.42 -21.67
N MET A 10 -8.04 23.51 -20.36
CA MET A 10 -6.77 23.11 -19.75
C MET A 10 -6.56 21.59 -19.71
N ALA A 11 -7.63 20.79 -19.57
CA ALA A 11 -7.53 19.33 -19.58
C ALA A 11 -7.16 18.76 -20.96
N ALA A 12 -7.60 19.41 -22.05
CA ALA A 12 -7.28 18.99 -23.42
C ALA A 12 -5.84 19.32 -23.83
N VAL A 13 -5.24 20.40 -23.30
CA VAL A 13 -3.84 20.78 -23.60
C VAL A 13 -2.83 19.85 -22.92
N VAL A 14 -3.14 19.33 -21.73
CA VAL A 14 -2.30 18.31 -21.07
C VAL A 14 -2.32 16.99 -21.84
N PHE A 15 -3.48 16.60 -22.40
CA PHE A 15 -3.60 15.37 -23.18
C PHE A 15 -2.84 15.43 -24.53
N ALA A 16 -2.77 16.59 -25.19
CA ALA A 16 -2.10 16.74 -26.48
C ALA A 16 -0.56 16.78 -26.41
N LEU A 17 0.02 17.24 -25.30
CA LEU A 17 1.47 17.19 -25.08
C LEU A 17 1.99 15.76 -24.86
N SER A 18 1.12 14.84 -24.47
CA SER A 18 1.41 13.41 -24.27
C SER A 18 1.78 12.65 -25.56
N ALA A 19 1.46 13.20 -26.74
CA ALA A 19 1.64 12.50 -28.01
C ALA A 19 2.87 12.94 -28.83
N PHE A 20 3.49 14.09 -28.55
CA PHE A 20 4.48 14.68 -29.47
C PHE A 20 5.96 14.45 -29.07
N ILE A 21 6.27 14.15 -27.81
CA ILE A 21 7.67 13.91 -27.40
C ILE A 21 8.00 12.40 -27.48
N LEU A 22 7.47 11.79 -28.54
CA LEU A 22 7.79 10.45 -29.01
C LEU A 22 8.78 10.53 -30.20
N HIS A 23 9.70 11.49 -30.24
CA HIS A 23 10.76 11.48 -31.26
C HIS A 23 11.93 12.36 -30.82
N LYS A 24 12.94 11.78 -30.17
CA LYS A 24 14.34 11.87 -30.65
C LYS A 24 15.36 11.16 -29.74
N ALA A 25 16.06 10.21 -30.38
CA ALA A 25 17.47 9.83 -30.23
C ALA A 25 18.02 9.36 -28.87
N LEU A 26 18.30 8.06 -28.81
CA LEU A 26 19.16 7.39 -27.83
C LEU A 26 20.65 7.55 -28.20
N PRO A 27 21.56 7.84 -27.25
CA PRO A 27 22.94 7.43 -27.36
C PRO A 27 23.14 6.01 -26.82
N LYS A 28 23.88 5.21 -27.58
CA LYS A 28 24.33 3.87 -27.24
C LYS A 28 25.52 3.94 -26.26
N SER A 29 25.53 2.97 -25.35
CA SER A 29 26.69 2.31 -24.71
C SER A 29 27.36 2.89 -23.46
N PHE A 30 27.88 1.90 -22.69
CA PHE A 30 28.79 1.89 -21.55
C PHE A 30 28.12 1.98 -20.15
N VAL A 31 28.30 1.08 -19.18
CA VAL A 31 29.04 -0.18 -19.01
C VAL A 31 28.35 -0.97 -17.88
N ARG A 32 28.43 -2.30 -17.98
CA ARG A 32 28.22 -3.34 -16.96
C ARG A 32 28.25 -2.85 -15.50
N LEU A 33 27.11 -2.98 -14.82
CA LEU A 33 27.05 -3.15 -13.36
C LEU A 33 25.95 -4.13 -12.97
N ALA A 34 25.86 -5.26 -13.69
CA ALA A 34 24.83 -6.28 -13.48
C ALA A 34 25.22 -7.37 -12.46
N ASP A 35 26.42 -7.37 -11.88
CA ASP A 35 26.91 -8.55 -11.15
C ASP A 35 27.06 -8.45 -9.63
N ARG A 36 26.80 -7.32 -8.96
CA ARG A 36 27.02 -7.28 -7.50
C ARG A 36 26.07 -6.36 -6.74
N LEU A 37 24.80 -6.73 -6.63
CA LEU A 37 24.03 -6.52 -5.41
C LEU A 37 22.97 -7.64 -5.33
N PRO A 38 22.88 -8.38 -4.21
CA PRO A 38 22.01 -9.54 -4.12
C PRO A 38 20.55 -9.08 -4.22
N SER A 39 19.85 -9.56 -5.24
CA SER A 39 18.45 -9.90 -5.04
C SER A 39 18.45 -10.91 -3.90
N GLY A 40 18.16 -10.46 -2.68
CA GLY A 40 17.95 -11.37 -1.56
C GLY A 40 16.97 -12.47 -2.01
N PRO A 41 17.04 -13.67 -1.42
CA PRO A 41 16.11 -14.73 -1.76
C PRO A 41 14.66 -14.17 -1.72
N PRO A 42 13.81 -14.53 -2.69
CA PRO A 42 12.42 -14.11 -2.66
C PRO A 42 11.82 -14.48 -1.29
N THR A 43 10.98 -13.60 -0.75
CA THR A 43 10.29 -13.89 0.52
C THR A 43 9.49 -15.17 0.32
N VAL A 44 9.76 -16.19 1.14
CA VAL A 44 8.93 -17.39 1.18
C VAL A 44 7.72 -17.04 2.03
N PHE A 45 6.55 -16.98 1.41
CA PHE A 45 5.31 -16.67 2.09
C PHE A 45 4.74 -17.97 2.68
N SER A 46 4.86 -18.12 3.99
CA SER A 46 4.07 -19.11 4.75
C SER A 46 2.88 -18.38 5.35
N VAL A 47 1.66 -18.82 5.01
CA VAL A 47 0.42 -18.24 5.57
C VAL A 47 0.46 -18.30 7.10
N ASP A 48 0.90 -19.42 7.67
CA ASP A 48 1.01 -19.58 9.12
C ASP A 48 2.03 -18.63 9.75
N GLU A 49 3.17 -18.41 9.10
CA GLU A 49 4.16 -17.43 9.60
C GLU A 49 3.61 -16.01 9.58
N VAL A 50 2.95 -15.64 8.48
CA VAL A 50 2.32 -14.32 8.37
C VAL A 50 1.20 -14.18 9.40
N ARG A 51 0.40 -15.23 9.63
CA ARG A 51 -0.67 -15.25 10.64
C ARG A 51 -0.11 -15.09 12.05
N ARG A 52 0.97 -15.79 12.38
CA ARG A 52 1.65 -15.62 13.69
C ARG A 52 2.11 -14.18 13.90
N ARG A 53 2.71 -13.56 12.88
CA ARG A 53 3.15 -12.15 12.95
C ARG A 53 1.98 -11.18 13.05
N ALA A 54 0.92 -11.40 12.26
CA ALA A 54 -0.31 -10.61 12.30
C ALA A 54 -0.97 -10.68 13.68
N THR A 55 -1.08 -11.89 14.25
CA THR A 55 -1.61 -12.12 15.61
C THR A 55 -0.83 -11.35 16.66
N GLY A 56 0.51 -11.35 16.59
CA GLY A 56 1.35 -10.59 17.51
C GLY A 56 1.07 -9.08 17.46
N LEU A 57 0.99 -8.51 16.26
CA LEU A 57 0.69 -7.09 16.07
C LEU A 57 -0.74 -6.73 16.48
N LEU A 58 -1.71 -7.60 16.20
CA LEU A 58 -3.09 -7.39 16.59
C LEU A 58 -3.26 -7.41 18.11
N ASN A 59 -2.61 -8.34 18.80
CA ASN A 59 -2.59 -8.39 20.26
C ASN A 59 -1.90 -7.17 20.87
N GLN A 60 -0.83 -6.68 20.24
CA GLN A 60 -0.19 -5.42 20.63
C GLN A 60 -1.17 -4.25 20.49
N LEU A 61 -1.84 -4.12 19.34
CA LEU A 61 -2.83 -3.07 19.11
C LEU A 61 -3.98 -3.13 20.12
N ALA A 62 -4.51 -4.33 20.39
CA ALA A 62 -5.56 -4.53 21.39
C ALA A 62 -5.10 -4.09 22.81
N THR A 63 -3.85 -4.41 23.16
CA THR A 63 -3.25 -4.03 24.45
C THR A 63 -3.09 -2.52 24.55
N GLU A 64 -2.52 -1.87 23.54
CA GLU A 64 -2.29 -0.42 23.54
C GLU A 64 -3.63 0.35 23.52
N LEU A 65 -4.63 -0.10 22.74
CA LEU A 65 -5.98 0.47 22.76
C LEU A 65 -6.61 0.40 24.15
N SER A 66 -6.46 -0.74 24.85
CA SER A 66 -7.03 -0.92 26.19
C SER A 66 -6.34 -0.08 27.26
N ALA A 67 -5.07 0.29 27.04
CA ALA A 67 -4.29 1.09 27.96
C ALA A 67 -4.45 2.61 27.75
N ALA A 68 -4.87 3.03 26.55
CA ALA A 68 -5.09 4.44 26.25
C ALA A 68 -6.39 4.95 26.92
N ASP A 69 -6.35 6.18 27.42
CA ASP A 69 -7.56 6.90 27.86
C ASP A 69 -8.19 7.61 26.66
N PRO A 70 -9.38 7.19 26.19
CA PRO A 70 -10.04 7.80 25.04
C PRO A 70 -10.37 9.29 25.24
N GLY A 71 -10.47 9.76 26.49
CA GLY A 71 -10.71 11.17 26.81
C GLY A 71 -9.47 12.07 26.73
N ALA A 72 -8.28 11.48 26.65
CA ALA A 72 -7.00 12.19 26.68
C ALA A 72 -6.22 12.15 25.36
N VAL A 73 -6.73 11.44 24.35
CA VAL A 73 -6.10 11.25 23.04
C VAL A 73 -6.92 11.90 21.92
N ASP A 74 -6.33 12.00 20.73
CA ASP A 74 -7.10 12.35 19.53
C ASP A 74 -8.17 11.29 19.26
N ARG A 75 -9.44 11.69 19.32
CA ARG A 75 -10.58 10.79 19.27
C ARG A 75 -10.73 10.09 17.92
N ASP A 76 -10.54 10.82 16.82
CA ASP A 76 -10.76 10.28 15.48
C ASP A 76 -9.71 9.21 15.16
N LEU A 77 -8.45 9.45 15.57
CA LEU A 77 -7.38 8.47 15.41
C LEU A 77 -7.55 7.25 16.32
N TYR A 78 -8.01 7.45 17.55
CA TYR A 78 -8.33 6.35 18.45
C TYR A 78 -9.47 5.47 17.88
N GLU A 79 -10.54 6.07 17.36
CA GLU A 79 -11.65 5.35 16.73
C GLU A 79 -11.19 4.60 15.47
N ARG A 80 -10.37 5.23 14.61
CA ARG A 80 -9.75 4.56 13.45
C ARG A 80 -8.89 3.35 13.84
N ALA A 81 -8.09 3.46 14.90
CA ALA A 81 -7.30 2.34 15.41
C ALA A 81 -8.19 1.18 15.87
N GLY A 82 -9.33 1.48 16.52
CA GLY A 82 -10.35 0.49 16.89
C GLY A 82 -11.02 -0.19 15.68
N LEU A 83 -11.32 0.57 14.63
CA LEU A 83 -11.83 0.03 13.36
C LEU A 83 -10.79 -0.86 12.67
N ALA A 84 -9.52 -0.46 12.67
CA ALA A 84 -8.43 -1.25 12.12
C ALA A 84 -8.25 -2.59 12.85
N ARG A 85 -8.31 -2.58 14.18
CA ARG A 85 -8.34 -3.81 14.99
C ARG A 85 -9.50 -4.71 14.59
N SER A 86 -10.72 -4.17 14.57
CA SER A 86 -11.93 -4.95 14.25
C SER A 86 -11.87 -5.53 12.84
N ALA A 87 -11.38 -4.77 11.86
CA ALA A 87 -11.19 -5.25 10.49
C ALA A 87 -10.11 -6.33 10.40
N ALA A 88 -9.02 -6.20 11.16
CA ALA A 88 -7.95 -7.19 11.20
C ALA A 88 -8.43 -8.52 11.79
N GLU A 89 -9.22 -8.48 12.87
CA GLU A 89 -9.84 -9.66 13.49
C GLU A 89 -10.68 -10.46 12.48
N ARG A 90 -11.41 -9.79 11.56
CA ARG A 90 -12.24 -10.47 10.55
C ARG A 90 -11.46 -11.28 9.51
N VAL A 91 -10.24 -10.88 9.19
CA VAL A 91 -9.47 -11.46 8.08
C VAL A 91 -8.27 -12.28 8.54
N LEU A 92 -7.95 -12.27 9.85
CA LEU A 92 -6.80 -12.97 10.42
C LEU A 92 -6.81 -14.49 10.21
N ASP A 93 -7.98 -15.10 10.36
CA ASP A 93 -8.16 -16.56 10.25
C ASP A 93 -8.45 -17.02 8.81
N SER A 94 -8.32 -16.12 7.82
CA SER A 94 -8.45 -16.48 6.40
C SER A 94 -7.35 -17.45 5.95
N ASP A 95 -7.68 -18.30 4.98
CA ASP A 95 -6.71 -19.14 4.26
C ASP A 95 -6.06 -18.40 3.09
N ARG A 96 -6.61 -17.25 2.68
CA ARG A 96 -6.01 -16.40 1.64
C ARG A 96 -4.83 -15.66 2.24
N LEU A 97 -3.64 -15.86 1.67
CA LEU A 97 -2.44 -15.13 2.07
C LEU A 97 -2.66 -13.62 2.08
N THR A 98 -3.35 -13.09 1.07
CA THR A 98 -3.62 -11.65 0.95
C THR A 98 -4.41 -11.11 2.15
N ASP A 99 -5.43 -11.83 2.61
CA ASP A 99 -6.23 -11.46 3.77
C ASP A 99 -5.39 -11.45 5.06
N VAL A 100 -4.53 -12.46 5.26
CA VAL A 100 -3.65 -12.53 6.44
C VAL A 100 -2.58 -11.43 6.41
N VAL A 101 -2.05 -11.08 5.23
CA VAL A 101 -1.22 -9.88 5.05
C VAL A 101 -2.03 -8.62 5.35
N GLY A 102 -3.30 -8.59 4.98
CA GLY A 102 -4.27 -7.55 5.30
C GLY A 102 -4.45 -7.33 6.80
N ALA A 103 -4.62 -8.40 7.59
CA ALA A 103 -4.67 -8.33 9.04
C ALA A 103 -3.41 -7.67 9.64
N LEU A 104 -2.23 -8.04 9.12
CA LEU A 104 -0.97 -7.44 9.53
C LEU A 104 -0.90 -5.95 9.18
N ALA A 105 -1.30 -5.58 7.96
CA ALA A 105 -1.30 -4.20 7.50
C ALA A 105 -2.25 -3.32 8.34
N LEU A 106 -3.49 -3.78 8.55
CA LEU A 106 -4.47 -3.15 9.41
C LEU A 106 -3.95 -2.96 10.83
N SER A 107 -3.33 -3.98 11.41
CA SER A 107 -2.75 -3.89 12.76
C SER A 107 -1.64 -2.82 12.84
N ARG A 108 -0.80 -2.71 11.81
CA ARG A 108 0.24 -1.65 11.75
C ARG A 108 -0.35 -0.26 11.59
N CYS A 109 -1.34 -0.10 10.71
CA CYS A 109 -2.04 1.17 10.54
C CYS A 109 -2.72 1.62 11.84
N GLY A 110 -3.39 0.69 12.55
CA GLY A 110 -4.01 0.99 13.83
C GLY A 110 -2.99 1.39 14.92
N LEU A 111 -1.84 0.71 14.97
CA LEU A 111 -0.75 1.09 15.88
C LEU A 111 -0.18 2.48 15.56
N ASP A 112 -0.05 2.82 14.28
CA ASP A 112 0.39 4.15 13.85
C ASP A 112 -0.61 5.25 14.22
N ASP A 113 -1.89 5.00 13.93
CA ASP A 113 -2.99 5.89 14.33
C ASP A 113 -2.96 6.15 15.84
N LEU A 114 -2.78 5.10 16.65
CA LEU A 114 -2.74 5.23 18.10
C LEU A 114 -1.49 5.96 18.61
N ARG A 115 -0.32 5.74 18.00
CA ARG A 115 0.91 6.49 18.34
C ARG A 115 0.78 7.97 18.05
N ILE A 116 0.10 8.33 16.97
CA ILE A 116 -0.16 9.74 16.65
C ILE A 116 -1.23 10.30 17.59
N ALA A 117 -2.29 9.54 17.88
CA ALA A 117 -3.35 9.93 18.83
C ALA A 117 -2.80 10.25 20.22
N THR A 118 -1.82 9.47 20.67
CA THR A 118 -1.12 9.61 21.96
C THR A 118 0.09 10.55 21.90
N ARG A 119 0.34 11.20 20.76
CA ARG A 119 1.46 12.11 20.50
C ARG A 119 2.85 11.48 20.66
N GLN A 120 2.95 10.16 20.62
CA GLN A 120 4.21 9.42 20.59
C GLN A 120 4.91 9.52 19.22
N SER A 121 4.15 9.78 18.15
CA SER A 121 4.66 10.07 16.82
C SER A 121 4.01 11.32 16.24
N GLN A 122 4.75 11.99 15.34
CA GLN A 122 4.25 13.09 14.51
C GLN A 122 4.25 12.73 13.02
N THR A 123 4.71 11.52 12.67
CA THR A 123 4.86 11.07 11.28
C THR A 123 4.09 9.78 11.09
N ARG A 124 3.40 9.71 9.95
CA ARG A 124 2.63 8.54 9.52
C ARG A 124 3.56 7.44 9.04
N TYR A 125 3.40 6.26 9.63
CA TYR A 125 3.97 5.04 9.10
C TYR A 125 3.35 4.71 7.74
N ARG A 126 4.19 4.44 6.73
CA ARG A 126 3.75 4.02 5.40
C ARG A 126 4.23 2.60 5.10
N LEU A 127 3.32 1.75 4.64
CA LEU A 127 3.66 0.39 4.21
C LEU A 127 4.38 0.42 2.86
N CYS A 128 5.28 -0.53 2.65
CA CYS A 128 5.83 -0.79 1.32
C CYS A 128 4.72 -1.32 0.40
N PHE A 129 4.42 -0.58 -0.67
CA PHE A 129 3.40 -0.94 -1.65
C PHE A 129 3.63 -2.35 -2.23
N PHE A 130 4.87 -2.71 -2.56
CA PHE A 130 5.11 -4.02 -3.19
C PHE A 130 4.92 -5.18 -2.20
N ASN A 131 5.32 -4.99 -0.94
CA ASN A 131 5.28 -6.04 0.06
C ASN A 131 5.08 -5.44 1.46
N PRO A 132 3.84 -5.46 1.98
CA PRO A 132 3.54 -4.96 3.32
C PRO A 132 4.27 -5.69 4.44
N LEU A 133 4.88 -6.86 4.20
CA LEU A 133 5.68 -7.57 5.21
C LEU A 133 7.06 -6.97 5.43
N HIS A 134 7.52 -6.12 4.50
CA HIS A 134 8.79 -5.42 4.61
C HIS A 134 8.72 -4.29 5.65
N ASP A 135 9.85 -3.59 5.79
CA ASP A 135 9.99 -2.39 6.60
C ASP A 135 9.15 -1.22 6.05
N GLU A 136 9.08 -0.15 6.84
CA GLU A 136 8.47 1.12 6.45
C GLU A 136 8.96 1.58 5.06
N ALA A 137 8.03 2.12 4.29
CA ALA A 137 8.35 2.79 3.05
C ALA A 137 9.13 4.08 3.32
N GLY A 138 10.17 4.32 2.53
CA GLY A 138 10.92 5.55 2.59
C GLY A 138 10.31 6.60 1.66
N LYS A 139 10.81 6.62 0.42
CA LYS A 139 10.35 7.54 -0.62
C LYS A 139 9.46 6.81 -1.62
N ASP A 140 8.64 7.60 -2.30
CA ASP A 140 7.87 7.11 -3.43
C ASP A 140 8.81 6.78 -4.60
N VAL A 141 8.41 5.79 -5.39
CA VAL A 141 9.06 5.42 -6.63
C VAL A 141 8.06 5.36 -7.77
N ASP A 142 8.48 5.86 -8.93
CA ASP A 142 7.73 5.73 -10.17
C ASP A 142 7.83 4.28 -10.67
N PHE A 143 6.70 3.59 -10.67
CA PHE A 143 6.57 2.22 -11.11
C PHE A 143 5.72 2.15 -12.38
N ARG A 144 6.25 1.50 -13.42
CA ARG A 144 5.59 1.38 -14.72
C ARG A 144 4.79 0.10 -14.79
N LEU A 145 3.49 0.24 -14.98
CA LEU A 145 2.52 -0.79 -15.32
C LEU A 145 2.12 -0.66 -16.80
N ASP A 146 1.43 -1.67 -17.33
CA ASP A 146 0.92 -1.63 -18.71
C ASP A 146 -0.07 -0.46 -18.92
N ALA A 147 -0.83 -0.12 -17.89
CA ALA A 147 -1.80 0.98 -17.90
C ALA A 147 -1.17 2.38 -17.74
N GLY A 148 0.11 2.47 -17.35
CA GLY A 148 0.78 3.75 -17.12
C GLY A 148 1.84 3.71 -16.01
N THR A 149 2.37 4.88 -15.65
CA THR A 149 3.29 5.04 -14.52
C THR A 149 2.51 5.49 -13.29
N VAL A 150 2.74 4.82 -12.16
CA VAL A 150 2.17 5.16 -10.85
C VAL A 150 3.28 5.47 -9.85
N SER A 151 3.09 6.48 -9.01
CA SER A 151 4.00 6.79 -7.90
C SER A 151 3.52 6.04 -6.66
N VAL A 152 4.37 5.19 -6.08
CA VAL A 152 3.99 4.34 -4.94
C VAL A 152 5.06 4.33 -3.84
N PRO A 153 4.69 4.32 -2.54
CA PRO A 153 5.65 4.20 -1.45
C PRO A 153 6.36 2.85 -1.48
N ALA A 154 7.68 2.85 -1.35
CA ALA A 154 8.45 1.61 -1.32
C ALA A 154 9.52 1.63 -0.22
N CYS A 155 9.77 0.46 0.37
CA CYS A 155 10.94 0.27 1.22
C CYS A 155 12.22 0.47 0.38
N ARG A 156 13.36 0.71 1.04
CA ARG A 156 14.64 0.96 0.37
C ARG A 156 15.02 -0.13 -0.64
N ARG A 157 14.71 -1.40 -0.33
CA ARG A 157 14.99 -2.55 -1.19
C ARG A 157 14.13 -2.50 -2.47
N CYS A 158 12.81 -2.48 -2.34
CA CYS A 158 11.91 -2.44 -3.49
C CYS A 158 12.14 -1.19 -4.34
N ALA A 159 12.40 -0.04 -3.72
CA ALA A 159 12.76 1.18 -4.43
C ALA A 159 14.05 1.04 -5.26
N ALA A 160 15.04 0.28 -4.78
CA ALA A 160 16.26 0.00 -5.53
C ALA A 160 16.01 -0.98 -6.68
N ASP A 161 15.16 -1.99 -6.47
CA ASP A 161 14.82 -3.00 -7.48
C ASP A 161 14.03 -2.37 -8.64
N VAL A 162 13.06 -1.51 -8.35
CA VAL A 162 12.32 -0.73 -9.37
C VAL A 162 13.28 0.13 -10.20
N ARG A 163 14.17 0.89 -9.56
CA ARG A 163 15.15 1.76 -10.26
C ARG A 163 16.11 0.99 -11.15
N LYS A 164 16.42 -0.27 -10.82
CA LYS A 164 17.26 -1.15 -11.63
C LYS A 164 16.51 -1.84 -12.78
N GLY A 165 15.20 -1.67 -12.89
CA GLY A 165 14.37 -2.39 -13.85
C GLY A 165 14.35 -3.89 -13.58
N ALA A 166 14.31 -4.29 -12.31
CA ALA A 166 14.26 -5.70 -11.93
C ALA A 166 13.07 -6.40 -12.58
N LYS A 167 13.31 -7.55 -13.21
CA LYS A 167 12.26 -8.34 -13.89
C LYS A 167 11.24 -8.95 -12.92
N LYS A 168 11.60 -9.08 -11.65
CA LYS A 168 10.76 -9.61 -10.58
C LYS A 168 10.98 -8.78 -9.32
N LEU A 169 9.89 -8.25 -8.77
CA LEU A 169 9.88 -7.60 -7.47
C LEU A 169 9.49 -8.63 -6.41
N ASP A 170 10.02 -8.49 -5.20
CA ASP A 170 9.67 -9.30 -4.04
C ASP A 170 8.30 -8.86 -3.48
N ALA A 171 7.25 -9.10 -4.25
CA ALA A 171 5.89 -8.67 -3.96
C ALA A 171 5.05 -9.78 -3.32
N VAL A 172 4.05 -9.40 -2.51
CA VAL A 172 3.07 -10.36 -2.00
C VAL A 172 2.32 -10.97 -3.20
N PRO A 173 2.27 -12.32 -3.32
CA PRO A 173 1.50 -12.95 -4.35
C PRO A 173 0.01 -12.85 -4.00
N GLY A 174 -0.77 -12.34 -4.94
CA GLY A 174 -2.21 -12.49 -4.95
C GLY A 174 -2.63 -13.74 -5.70
N ASP A 175 -3.83 -13.70 -6.27
CA ASP A 175 -4.42 -14.83 -6.97
C ASP A 175 -3.56 -15.31 -8.14
N LYS A 176 -3.51 -16.65 -8.29
CA LYS A 176 -2.74 -17.33 -9.35
C LYS A 176 -1.22 -17.04 -9.30
N GLY A 177 -0.71 -16.57 -8.14
CA GLY A 177 0.71 -16.33 -7.91
C GLY A 177 1.27 -15.08 -8.58
N LYS A 178 0.41 -14.21 -9.12
CA LYS A 178 0.82 -12.88 -9.63
C LYS A 178 0.97 -11.90 -8.46
N PRO A 179 1.78 -10.83 -8.58
CA PRO A 179 1.79 -9.77 -7.58
C PRO A 179 0.38 -9.23 -7.31
N TYR A 180 0.02 -9.06 -6.04
CA TYR A 180 -1.34 -8.72 -5.63
C TYR A 180 -1.86 -7.43 -6.29
N PHE A 181 -0.99 -6.44 -6.50
CA PHE A 181 -1.34 -5.14 -7.10
C PHE A 181 -1.71 -5.22 -8.59
N LEU A 182 -1.64 -6.42 -9.21
CA LEU A 182 -2.17 -6.66 -10.56
C LEU A 182 -3.62 -7.20 -10.53
N GLY A 183 -4.17 -7.47 -9.35
CA GLY A 183 -5.57 -7.83 -9.16
C GLY A 183 -6.48 -6.61 -9.02
N ASP A 184 -7.73 -6.88 -8.68
CA ASP A 184 -8.80 -5.90 -8.49
C ASP A 184 -9.53 -6.10 -7.14
N ASP A 185 -8.93 -6.88 -6.24
CA ASP A 185 -9.43 -7.08 -4.89
C ASP A 185 -9.19 -5.86 -3.99
N GLU A 186 -9.81 -5.89 -2.81
CA GLU A 186 -9.73 -4.84 -1.80
C GLU A 186 -8.27 -4.45 -1.45
N TRP A 187 -7.36 -5.42 -1.49
CA TRP A 187 -5.96 -5.22 -1.16
C TRP A 187 -5.19 -4.58 -2.30
N ALA A 188 -5.44 -5.01 -3.55
CA ALA A 188 -4.86 -4.42 -4.74
C ALA A 188 -5.23 -2.93 -4.89
N VAL A 189 -6.51 -2.60 -4.68
CA VAL A 189 -7.03 -1.23 -4.80
C VAL A 189 -6.46 -0.30 -3.73
N THR A 190 -6.30 -0.79 -2.50
CA THR A 190 -5.80 0.03 -1.37
C THR A 190 -4.29 0.01 -1.23
N GLY A 191 -3.60 -0.91 -1.91
CA GLY A 191 -2.18 -1.20 -1.68
C GLY A 191 -1.90 -1.62 -0.24
N TYR A 192 -2.84 -2.30 0.43
CA TYR A 192 -2.81 -2.57 1.87
C TYR A 192 -2.69 -1.31 2.75
N GLY A 193 -3.19 -0.16 2.31
CA GLY A 193 -3.02 1.11 3.04
C GLY A 193 -1.84 1.94 2.55
N ALA A 194 -1.04 1.45 1.60
CA ALA A 194 0.01 2.24 0.97
C ALA A 194 -0.54 3.40 0.11
N LEU A 195 -1.75 3.25 -0.43
CA LEU A 195 -2.38 4.21 -1.34
C LEU A 195 -3.51 5.03 -0.69
N VAL A 196 -3.84 4.76 0.57
CA VAL A 196 -4.96 5.38 1.29
C VAL A 196 -4.55 5.76 2.70
N GLU A 197 -5.08 6.87 3.22
CA GLU A 197 -4.75 7.33 4.57
C GLU A 197 -5.51 6.57 5.67
N ASP A 198 -6.71 6.09 5.37
CA ASP A 198 -7.59 5.36 6.28
C ASP A 198 -7.99 4.04 5.61
N LEU A 199 -7.22 2.99 5.92
CA LEU A 199 -7.42 1.66 5.35
C LEU A 199 -8.78 1.06 5.75
N PRO A 200 -9.20 1.04 7.03
CA PRO A 200 -10.51 0.52 7.41
C PRO A 200 -11.67 1.16 6.64
N THR A 201 -11.67 2.48 6.52
CA THR A 201 -12.71 3.20 5.77
C THR A 201 -12.65 2.87 4.27
N ALA A 202 -11.45 2.74 3.70
CA ALA A 202 -11.30 2.36 2.30
C ALA A 202 -11.83 0.94 2.00
N LEU A 203 -11.59 -0.01 2.90
CA LEU A 203 -12.12 -1.38 2.79
C LEU A 203 -13.65 -1.39 2.84
N PHE A 204 -14.25 -0.65 3.78
CA PHE A 204 -15.70 -0.53 3.89
C PHE A 204 -16.32 0.04 2.60
N ARG A 205 -15.73 1.08 2.01
CA ARG A 205 -16.18 1.66 0.74
C ARG A 205 -16.08 0.65 -0.41
N TYR A 206 -14.99 -0.11 -0.47
CA TYR A 206 -14.81 -1.16 -1.48
C TYR A 206 -15.92 -2.22 -1.38
N GLU A 207 -16.23 -2.70 -0.17
CA GLU A 207 -17.30 -3.67 0.08
C GLU A 207 -18.66 -3.14 -0.39
N GLN A 208 -18.99 -1.87 -0.09
CA GLN A 208 -20.23 -1.24 -0.55
C GLN A 208 -20.35 -1.19 -2.07
N THR A 209 -19.31 -0.69 -2.77
CA THR A 209 -19.31 -0.62 -4.24
C THR A 209 -19.41 -2.02 -4.88
N LYS A 210 -18.78 -3.03 -4.27
CA LYS A 210 -18.88 -4.42 -4.73
C LYS A 210 -20.30 -4.99 -4.59
N GLN A 211 -21.02 -4.62 -3.53
CA GLN A 211 -22.41 -5.04 -3.33
C GLN A 211 -23.37 -4.36 -4.32
N GLU A 212 -23.17 -3.06 -4.58
CA GLU A 212 -23.97 -2.29 -5.54
C GLU A 212 -23.81 -2.80 -6.97
N THR A 213 -22.58 -3.18 -7.37
CA THR A 213 -22.30 -3.70 -8.72
C THR A 213 -22.72 -5.15 -8.93
N ALA A 214 -22.96 -5.90 -7.85
CA ALA A 214 -23.45 -7.27 -7.89
C ALA A 214 -24.99 -7.39 -7.90
N SER A 215 -25.70 -6.28 -7.65
CA SER A 215 -27.17 -6.20 -7.60
C SER A 215 -27.76 -5.76 -8.94
#